data_AF-A0A6G0VXH9-F1
#
_entry.id   AF-A0A6G0VXH9-F1
#
_cell.length_a   1.000
_cell.length_b   1.000
_cell.length_c   1.000
_cell.angle_alpha   90.00
_cell.angle_beta   90.00
_cell.angle_gamma   90.00
#
_symmetry.space_group_name_H-M   'P 1'
#
loop_
_entity.id
_entity.type
_entity.pdbx_description
1 polymer ?
#
loop_
_entity_poly.entity_id
_entity_poly.type
_entity_poly.pdbx_seq_one_letter_code
_entity_poly.pdbx_strand_id
1 'polypeptide(L)'
;MDTKANQGFGVEASRKHGIVDFHTTQMLSSHGCFGQYLQSLRNWMSHCRDCRELTENAEHVLFRCGRWWRDGHALEVEVEESLDPHNIIGITLKKMSNWEAVKKFIGYV
;
A
#
# COMPACT_ATOMS: atom_id res chain seq x y z
N MET A 1 -33.34 -21.21 -1.16
CA MET A 1 -32.96 -19.83 -1.54
C MET A 1 -32.03 -19.32 -0.43
N ASP A 2 -30.86 -19.92 -0.21
CA ASP A 2 -29.63 -19.84 -1.02
C ASP A 2 -29.25 -18.36 -1.22
N THR A 3 -28.15 -17.83 -0.68
CA THR A 3 -26.79 -18.32 -0.90
C THR A 3 -25.77 -17.65 0.05
N LYS A 4 -24.93 -18.49 0.67
CA LYS A 4 -23.47 -18.36 0.92
C LYS A 4 -22.95 -17.10 1.62
N ALA A 5 -22.75 -17.24 2.94
CA ALA A 5 -21.65 -16.56 3.65
C ALA A 5 -20.32 -17.06 3.07
N ASN A 6 -19.60 -16.21 2.34
CA ASN A 6 -18.28 -16.53 1.83
C ASN A 6 -17.21 -16.04 2.81
N GLN A 7 -16.37 -16.98 3.22
CA GLN A 7 -15.24 -16.82 4.10
C GLN A 7 -14.21 -15.86 3.48
N GLY A 8 -13.90 -14.77 4.19
CA GLY A 8 -12.75 -13.91 3.92
C GLY A 8 -11.75 -14.05 5.07
N PHE A 9 -10.50 -14.39 4.75
CA PHE A 9 -9.38 -14.49 5.68
C PHE A 9 -9.13 -13.13 6.36
N GLY A 10 -9.60 -12.96 7.59
CA GLY A 10 -9.28 -11.81 8.43
C GLY A 10 -8.35 -12.22 9.56
N VAL A 11 -7.08 -11.85 9.49
CA VAL A 11 -6.30 -11.56 10.71
C VAL A 11 -6.47 -10.07 10.95
N GLU A 12 -7.60 -9.69 11.54
CA GLU A 12 -7.76 -8.37 12.13
C GLU A 12 -6.90 -8.34 13.39
N ALA A 13 -5.68 -7.80 13.28
CA ALA A 13 -5.12 -7.09 14.43
C ALA A 13 -6.19 -6.04 14.80
N SER A 14 -6.66 -6.02 16.06
CA SER A 14 -7.81 -5.19 16.48
C SER A 14 -7.60 -3.70 16.20
N ARG A 15 -7.92 -3.25 15.00
CA ARG A 15 -7.88 -1.84 14.60
C ARG A 15 -9.28 -1.26 14.76
N LYS A 16 -9.38 -0.06 15.33
CA LYS A 16 -10.68 0.65 15.51
C LYS A 16 -11.34 1.03 14.18
N HIS A 17 -10.56 1.01 13.11
CA HIS A 17 -10.95 1.30 11.74
C HIS A 17 -9.96 0.63 10.78
N GLY A 18 -10.38 0.49 9.52
CA GLY A 18 -9.47 0.16 8.44
C GLY A 18 -9.70 -1.21 7.82
N ILE A 19 -10.84 -1.34 7.12
CA ILE A 19 -11.06 -2.47 6.22
C ILE A 19 -10.00 -2.42 5.13
N VAL A 20 -9.20 -3.47 5.05
CA VAL A 20 -8.20 -3.65 4.00
C VAL A 20 -8.90 -4.09 2.71
N ASP A 21 -8.64 -3.37 1.62
CA ASP A 21 -9.06 -3.78 0.28
C ASP A 21 -7.91 -4.47 -0.46
N PHE A 22 -8.14 -4.79 -1.74
CA PHE A 22 -7.16 -5.45 -2.59
C PHE A 22 -5.82 -4.68 -2.68
N HIS A 23 -5.86 -3.36 -2.84
CA HIS A 23 -4.65 -2.54 -3.00
C HIS A 23 -3.93 -2.35 -1.66
N THR A 24 -4.67 -2.12 -0.59
CA THR A 24 -4.13 -1.99 0.76
C THR A 24 -3.49 -3.30 1.23
N THR A 25 -4.08 -4.45 0.91
CA THR A 25 -3.52 -5.77 1.23
C THR A 25 -2.19 -6.00 0.51
N GLN A 26 -2.12 -5.64 -0.77
CA GLN A 26 -0.89 -5.75 -1.56
C GLN A 26 0.21 -4.84 -1.02
N MET A 27 -0.12 -3.59 -0.70
CA MET A 27 0.79 -2.63 -0.08
C MET A 27 1.37 -3.20 1.23
N LEU A 28 0.52 -3.67 2.14
CA LEU A 28 0.94 -4.16 3.45
C LEU A 28 1.81 -5.42 3.39
N SER A 29 1.63 -6.23 2.35
CA SER A 29 2.38 -7.48 2.15
C SER A 29 3.53 -7.36 1.17
N SER A 30 3.67 -6.22 0.49
CA SER A 30 4.53 -6.05 -0.69
C SER A 30 4.35 -7.17 -1.73
N HIS A 31 3.12 -7.65 -1.90
CA HIS A 31 2.76 -8.72 -2.84
C HIS A 31 1.89 -8.22 -4.00
N GLY A 32 1.62 -9.11 -4.94
CA GLY A 32 0.68 -8.90 -6.03
C GLY A 32 1.32 -8.12 -7.19
N CYS A 33 1.06 -6.82 -7.29
CA CYS A 33 1.45 -6.00 -8.44
C CYS A 33 2.93 -5.59 -8.49
N PHE A 34 3.66 -5.70 -7.38
CA PHE A 34 5.06 -5.26 -7.30
C PHE A 34 6.02 -6.17 -8.07
N GLY A 35 6.92 -5.58 -8.86
CA GLY A 35 7.92 -6.29 -9.66
C GLY A 35 8.73 -7.33 -8.89
N GLN A 36 9.12 -7.03 -7.64
CA GLN A 36 9.83 -7.99 -6.77
C GLN A 36 9.01 -9.27 -6.54
N TYR A 37 7.71 -9.14 -6.26
CA TYR A 37 6.84 -10.29 -6.06
C TYR A 37 6.61 -11.05 -7.37
N LEU A 38 6.36 -10.33 -8.48
CA LEU A 38 6.12 -10.94 -9.79
C LEU A 38 7.33 -11.70 -10.32
N GLN A 39 8.55 -11.24 -10.03
CA GLN A 39 9.79 -11.94 -10.38
C GLN A 39 9.82 -13.35 -9.79
N SER A 40 9.40 -13.50 -8.51
CA SER A 40 9.38 -14.80 -7.83
C SER A 40 8.40 -15.81 -8.44
N LEU A 41 7.38 -15.34 -9.17
CA LEU A 41 6.31 -16.18 -9.72
C LEU A 41 6.43 -16.47 -11.23
N ARG A 42 6.89 -15.50 -12.02
CA ARG A 42 6.70 -15.53 -13.50
C ARG A 42 7.92 -15.08 -14.30
N ASN A 43 9.13 -15.09 -13.72
CA ASN A 43 10.36 -14.60 -14.36
C ASN A 43 10.19 -13.17 -14.94
N TRP A 44 9.47 -12.33 -14.20
CA TRP A 44 9.28 -10.92 -14.54
C TRP A 44 10.46 -10.08 -14.07
N MET A 45 10.61 -8.90 -14.67
CA MET A 45 11.66 -7.97 -14.26
C MET A 45 11.29 -7.32 -12.94
N SER A 46 12.21 -7.32 -11.97
CA SER A 46 12.02 -6.70 -10.67
C SER A 46 12.18 -5.19 -10.68
N HIS A 47 12.74 -4.61 -11.73
CA HIS A 47 13.06 -3.19 -11.75
C HIS A 47 11.83 -2.30 -11.97
N CYS A 48 11.83 -1.14 -11.33
CA CYS A 48 10.80 -0.13 -11.55
C CYS A 48 10.88 0.41 -12.98
N ARG A 49 9.75 0.43 -13.69
CA ARG A 49 9.73 0.90 -15.09
C ARG A 49 9.98 2.40 -15.22
N ASP A 50 9.61 3.16 -14.20
CA ASP A 50 9.61 4.62 -14.25
C ASP A 50 10.96 5.22 -13.86
N CYS A 51 11.57 4.72 -12.78
CA CYS A 51 12.83 5.27 -12.26
C CYS A 51 14.02 4.31 -12.37
N ARG A 52 13.82 3.10 -12.89
CA ARG A 52 14.86 2.08 -13.11
C ARG A 52 15.55 1.53 -11.84
N GLU A 53 14.99 1.78 -10.66
CA GLU A 53 15.41 1.10 -9.42
C GLU A 53 15.34 -0.42 -9.62
N LEU A 54 16.35 -1.18 -9.15
CA LEU A 54 16.48 -2.60 -9.48
C LEU A 54 15.40 -3.49 -8.83
N THR A 55 14.86 -3.02 -7.71
CA THR A 55 13.86 -3.74 -6.91
C THR A 55 12.66 -2.84 -6.67
N GLU A 56 11.58 -3.10 -7.41
CA GLU A 56 10.27 -2.51 -7.24
C GLU A 56 9.48 -3.33 -6.21
N ASN A 57 9.47 -2.84 -4.98
CA ASN A 57 8.65 -3.34 -3.87
C ASN A 57 7.75 -2.22 -3.34
N ALA A 58 6.86 -2.54 -2.38
CA ALA A 58 5.95 -1.53 -1.82
C ALA A 58 6.70 -0.32 -1.25
N GLU A 59 7.83 -0.55 -0.59
CA GLU A 59 8.65 0.51 -0.02
C GLU A 59 9.17 1.47 -1.09
N HIS A 60 9.73 0.90 -2.16
CA HIS A 60 10.21 1.66 -3.29
C HIS A 60 9.07 2.48 -3.91
N VAL A 61 7.98 1.83 -4.26
CA VAL A 61 6.89 2.48 -5.00
C VAL A 61 6.26 3.61 -4.19
N LEU A 62 6.02 3.40 -2.89
CA LEU A 62 5.27 4.36 -2.06
C LEU A 62 6.12 5.50 -1.52
N PHE A 63 7.40 5.24 -1.20
CA PHE A 63 8.21 6.21 -0.45
C PHE A 63 9.43 6.73 -1.21
N ARG A 64 9.86 6.06 -2.30
CA ARG A 64 11.11 6.39 -2.99
C ARG A 64 10.94 6.69 -4.48
N CYS A 65 9.91 6.15 -5.11
CA CYS A 65 9.73 6.27 -6.55
C CYS A 65 9.33 7.69 -6.92
N GLY A 66 10.15 8.35 -7.75
CA GLY A 66 9.91 9.72 -8.22
C GLY A 66 8.59 9.90 -8.98
N ARG A 67 7.99 8.81 -9.51
CA ARG A 67 6.68 8.83 -10.16
C ARG A 67 5.58 9.30 -9.20
N TRP A 68 5.63 8.86 -7.95
CA TRP A 68 4.57 9.07 -6.95
C TRP A 68 4.92 10.17 -5.95
N TRP A 69 6.05 10.86 -6.14
CA TRP A 69 6.53 11.90 -5.22
C TRP A 69 5.48 13.00 -4.97
N ARG A 70 4.78 13.46 -6.02
CA ARG A 70 3.76 14.52 -5.88
C ARG A 70 2.58 14.07 -5.02
N ASP A 71 2.06 12.88 -5.29
CA ASP A 71 0.91 12.33 -4.58
C ASP A 71 1.27 11.95 -3.14
N GLY A 72 2.48 11.39 -2.94
CA GLY A 72 3.03 11.12 -1.61
C GLY A 72 3.21 12.41 -0.79
N HIS A 73 3.74 13.47 -1.40
CA HIS A 73 3.88 14.76 -0.71
C HIS A 73 2.53 15.42 -0.40
N ALA A 74 1.54 15.30 -1.29
CA ALA A 74 0.19 15.76 -1.01
C ALA A 74 -0.41 15.02 0.20
N LEU A 75 -0.15 13.71 0.30
CA LEU A 75 -0.58 12.91 1.46
C LEU A 75 0.13 13.35 2.75
N GLU A 76 1.45 13.63 2.72
CA GLU A 76 2.19 14.17 3.89
C GLU A 76 1.56 15.46 4.43
N VAL A 77 1.16 16.35 3.52
CA VAL A 77 0.46 17.59 3.89
C VAL A 77 -0.92 17.30 4.48
N GLU A 78 -1.68 16.36 3.90
CA GLU A 78 -3.03 15.99 4.37
C GLU A 78 -3.01 15.31 5.75
N VAL A 79 -2.00 14.49 6.04
CA VAL A 79 -1.85 13.79 7.34
C VAL A 79 -1.06 14.59 8.37
N GLU A 80 -0.51 15.73 7.97
CA GLU A 80 0.32 16.64 8.80
C GLU A 80 1.58 15.96 9.36
N GLU A 81 2.16 15.00 8.62
CA GLU A 81 3.30 14.20 9.05
C GLU A 81 4.07 13.67 7.84
N SER A 82 5.40 13.64 7.92
CA SER A 82 6.24 13.03 6.89
C SER A 82 5.96 11.54 6.78
N LEU A 83 5.95 10.99 5.57
CA LEU A 83 5.68 9.57 5.36
C LEU A 83 6.98 8.77 5.28
N ASP A 84 7.04 7.68 6.04
CA ASP A 84 8.12 6.71 5.93
C ASP A 84 7.59 5.27 6.12
N PRO A 85 8.38 4.25 5.72
CA PRO A 85 7.95 2.86 5.78
C PRO A 85 7.65 2.36 7.21
N HIS A 86 8.26 2.97 8.23
CA HIS A 86 8.11 2.62 9.63
C HIS A 86 6.92 3.32 10.30
N ASN A 87 6.49 4.47 9.77
CA ASN A 87 5.47 5.29 10.41
C ASN A 87 4.07 5.20 9.79
N ILE A 88 3.93 4.72 8.54
CA ILE A 88 2.65 4.73 7.81
C ILE A 88 1.53 3.98 8.55
N ILE A 89 1.86 2.87 9.21
CA ILE A 89 0.90 2.12 10.04
C ILE A 89 0.53 2.92 11.28
N GLY A 90 1.49 3.62 11.90
CA GLY A 90 1.22 4.52 13.01
C GLY A 90 0.27 5.65 12.61
N ILE A 91 0.53 6.29 11.48
CA ILE A 91 -0.28 7.38 10.92
C ILE A 91 -1.72 6.93 10.68
N THR A 92 -1.90 5.79 10.02
CA THR A 92 -3.23 5.25 9.69
C THR A 92 -4.02 4.81 10.91
N LEU A 93 -3.37 4.54 12.05
CA LEU A 93 -4.02 4.18 13.32
C LEU A 93 -4.45 5.39 14.16
N LYS A 94 -3.93 6.60 13.89
CA LYS A 94 -4.26 7.80 14.68
C LYS A 94 -5.73 8.21 14.52
N LYS A 95 -6.25 8.21 13.29
CA LYS A 95 -7.59 8.70 12.93
C LYS A 95 -8.11 8.00 11.67
N MET A 96 -9.44 7.87 11.57
CA MET A 96 -10.11 7.34 10.36
C MET A 96 -9.80 8.19 9.11
N SER A 97 -9.71 9.50 9.23
CA SER A 97 -9.35 10.39 8.10
C SER A 97 -8.00 10.03 7.49
N ASN A 98 -7.01 9.72 8.35
CA ASN A 98 -5.68 9.33 7.90
C ASN A 98 -5.72 7.97 7.19
N TRP A 99 -6.53 7.03 7.70
CA TRP A 99 -6.76 5.76 7.02
C TRP A 99 -7.32 5.96 5.61
N GLU A 100 -8.38 6.76 5.46
CA GLU A 100 -9.01 7.00 4.16
C GLU A 100 -8.09 7.76 3.20
N ALA A 101 -7.31 8.73 3.68
CA ALA A 101 -6.33 9.46 2.87
C ALA A 101 -5.24 8.52 2.33
N VAL A 102 -4.66 7.69 3.20
CA VAL A 102 -3.64 6.70 2.82
C VAL A 102 -4.22 5.66 1.85
N LYS A 103 -5.44 5.18 2.11
CA LYS A 103 -6.12 4.24 1.22
C LYS A 103 -6.37 4.83 -0.17
N LYS A 104 -6.80 6.09 -0.23
CA LYS A 104 -6.98 6.82 -1.48
C LYS A 104 -5.67 6.95 -2.26
N PHE A 105 -4.58 7.32 -1.58
CA PHE A 105 -3.24 7.35 -2.19
C PHE A 105 -2.84 5.99 -2.76
N ILE A 106 -2.96 4.93 -1.97
CA ILE A 106 -2.66 3.55 -2.41
C ILE A 106 -3.51 3.13 -3.61
N GLY A 107 -4.75 3.60 -3.73
CA GLY A 107 -5.60 3.32 -4.88
C GLY A 107 -5.14 3.95 -6.20
N TYR A 108 -4.26 4.95 -6.16
CA TYR A 108 -3.65 5.55 -7.37
C TYR A 108 -2.38 4.83 -7.81
N VAL A 109 -1.73 4.10 -6.89
CA VAL A 109 -0.42 3.49 -7.03
C VAL A 109 -0.53 2.07 -7.60
#